data_AF-A0AAN8QMC4-F1
#
_entry.id   AF-A0AAN8QMC4-F1
#
_cell.length_a   1.000
_cell.length_b   1.000
_cell.length_c   1.000
_cell.angle_alpha   90.00
_cell.angle_beta   90.00
_cell.angle_gamma   90.00
#
_symmetry.space_group_name_H-M   'P 1'
#
loop_
_entity.id
_entity.type
_entity.pdbx_description
1 polymer ?
#
loop_
_entity_poly.entity_id
_entity_poly.type
_entity_poly.pdbx_seq_one_letter_code
_entity_poly.pdbx_strand_id
1 'polypeptide(L)'
;MEGSYSAKKVLPQRPGFRHHRKENYVCREPLSRQAIECSEVQEGTQTQSQQPPRVKLNGSTVETPSHHDLHRELLLSTKRGLLPGEKPELKRVLEQRRLEQHREQELALRPPLELETELRKRQQILLEYEQEEIRRREEKEEGVPEFVRVKDNLRRTKVSGQ
;
A
#
# COMPACT_ATOMS: atom_id res chain seq x y z
N MET A 1 -37.25 -38.17 -2.16
CA MET A 1 -35.87 -38.41 -1.68
C MET A 1 -35.01 -37.28 -2.22
N GLU A 2 -34.87 -36.23 -1.42
CA GLU A 2 -34.11 -35.01 -1.76
C GLU A 2 -32.64 -35.23 -1.38
N GLY A 3 -31.75 -35.26 -2.38
CA GLY A 3 -30.31 -35.35 -2.18
C GLY A 3 -29.65 -34.01 -2.48
N SER A 4 -29.53 -33.16 -1.47
CA SER A 4 -28.81 -31.89 -1.54
C SER A 4 -27.32 -32.12 -1.25
N TYR A 5 -26.48 -32.04 -2.28
CA TYR A 5 -25.03 -32.10 -2.15
C TYR A 5 -24.49 -30.68 -1.87
N SER A 6 -24.17 -30.40 -0.62
CA SER A 6 -23.55 -29.13 -0.24
C SER A 6 -22.03 -29.20 -0.49
N ALA A 7 -21.57 -28.67 -1.63
CA ALA A 7 -20.14 -28.53 -1.93
C ALA A 7 -19.51 -27.45 -1.03
N LYS A 8 -18.73 -27.86 -0.02
CA LYS A 8 -17.96 -26.95 0.83
C LYS A 8 -16.74 -26.45 0.07
N LYS A 9 -16.76 -25.18 -0.36
CA LYS A 9 -15.57 -24.50 -0.88
C LYS A 9 -14.63 -24.19 0.29
N VAL A 10 -13.53 -24.91 0.41
CA VAL A 10 -12.45 -24.57 1.34
C VAL A 10 -11.62 -23.46 0.69
N LEU A 11 -11.77 -22.23 1.17
CA LEU A 11 -10.87 -21.13 0.80
C LEU A 11 -9.48 -21.39 1.43
N PRO A 12 -8.37 -21.24 0.69
CA PRO A 12 -7.05 -21.24 1.31
C PRO A 12 -6.91 -19.99 2.19
N GLN A 13 -6.70 -20.20 3.49
CA GLN A 13 -6.36 -19.12 4.42
C GLN A 13 -4.98 -18.55 4.05
N ARG A 14 -4.94 -17.29 3.61
CA ARG A 14 -3.70 -16.55 3.40
C ARG A 14 -3.05 -16.30 4.77
N PRO A 15 -1.76 -16.58 4.98
CA PRO A 15 -1.05 -16.15 6.18
C PRO A 15 -1.07 -14.62 6.22
N GLY A 16 -1.80 -14.06 7.18
CA GLY A 16 -1.89 -12.62 7.37
C GLY A 16 -0.52 -12.01 7.67
N PHE A 17 -0.23 -10.88 7.02
CA PHE A 17 0.88 -10.00 7.41
C PHE A 17 0.66 -9.57 8.85
N ARG A 18 1.45 -10.11 9.79
CA ARG A 18 1.46 -9.62 11.16
C ARG A 18 2.02 -8.21 11.15
N HIS A 19 1.22 -7.23 11.57
CA HIS A 19 1.69 -5.88 11.82
C HIS A 19 2.65 -5.93 13.02
N HIS A 20 3.94 -5.78 12.74
CA HIS A 20 4.94 -5.60 13.80
C HIS A 20 4.73 -4.19 14.36
N ARG A 21 4.46 -4.15 15.66
CA ARG A 21 4.24 -2.94 16.45
C ARG A 21 5.37 -1.94 16.18
N LYS A 22 4.99 -0.71 15.83
CA LYS A 22 5.89 0.43 15.61
C LYS A 22 6.54 0.78 16.94
N GLU A 23 7.78 0.36 17.17
CA GLU A 23 8.61 0.96 18.21
C GLU A 23 9.22 2.24 17.65
N ASN A 24 9.01 3.34 18.37
CA ASN A 24 9.41 4.68 17.98
C ASN A 24 10.94 4.73 17.80
N TYR A 25 11.40 4.78 16.56
CA TYR A 25 12.74 5.26 16.25
C TYR A 25 12.77 6.77 16.55
N VAL A 26 13.18 7.12 17.76
CA VAL A 26 13.69 8.46 18.05
C VAL A 26 15.08 8.52 17.42
N CYS A 27 15.19 9.22 16.30
CA CYS A 27 16.48 9.54 15.71
C CYS A 27 17.23 10.43 16.72
N ARG A 28 18.20 9.86 17.45
CA ARG A 28 19.08 10.65 18.32
C ARG A 28 20.11 11.31 17.41
N GLU A 29 19.90 12.59 17.16
CA GLU A 29 20.78 13.45 16.38
C GLU A 29 22.13 13.56 17.11
N PRO A 30 23.28 13.17 16.50
CA PRO A 30 24.56 13.32 17.17
C PRO A 30 24.96 14.80 17.12
N LEU A 31 24.64 15.51 18.19
CA LEU A 31 25.23 16.81 18.48
C LEU A 31 26.75 16.64 18.64
N SER A 32 27.47 17.31 17.73
CA SER A 32 28.76 17.97 17.92
C SER A 32 29.50 17.58 19.21
N ARG A 33 30.53 16.72 19.09
CA ARG A 33 31.62 16.66 20.09
C ARG A 33 32.83 17.40 19.52
N GLN A 34 32.84 18.70 19.79
CA GLN A 34 34.07 19.49 19.88
C GLN A 34 34.98 18.89 20.96
N ALA A 35 36.27 19.16 20.77
CA ALA A 35 37.41 18.62 21.48
C ALA A 35 37.49 18.99 22.98
N ILE A 36 38.57 18.47 23.59
CA ILE A 36 39.24 18.86 24.85
C ILE A 36 38.72 18.10 26.10
N GLU A 37 39.51 17.15 26.60
CA GLU A 37 40.34 17.37 27.81
C GLU A 37 41.24 16.15 28.13
N CYS A 38 42.48 16.48 28.46
CA CYS A 38 43.53 15.59 28.93
C CYS A 38 43.41 15.31 30.44
N SER A 39 43.78 14.11 30.86
CA SER A 39 44.54 13.81 32.10
C SER A 39 44.92 12.33 32.02
N GLU A 40 46.17 11.99 31.71
CA GLU A 40 47.28 11.91 32.67
C GLU A 40 46.98 10.99 33.87
N VAL A 41 47.46 9.74 33.79
CA VAL A 41 48.28 9.14 34.84
C VAL A 41 49.28 8.18 34.19
N GLN A 42 50.53 8.33 34.60
CA GLN A 42 51.72 7.59 34.19
C GLN A 42 52.06 6.56 35.29
N GLU A 43 52.90 5.58 34.95
CA GLU A 43 53.61 4.55 35.76
C GLU A 43 53.22 3.11 35.37
N GLY A 44 54.11 2.20 34.96
CA GLY A 44 55.56 2.20 34.81
C GLY A 44 56.07 0.89 34.18
N THR A 45 57.35 0.90 33.80
CA THR A 45 58.25 -0.23 33.41
C THR A 45 57.95 -1.00 32.10
N GLN A 46 58.71 -0.73 31.01
CA GLN A 46 59.91 -1.47 30.53
C GLN A 46 59.56 -2.92 30.09
N THR A 47 59.77 -3.42 28.87
CA THR A 47 60.94 -3.30 27.97
C THR A 47 60.59 -3.61 26.50
N GLN A 48 61.32 -2.92 25.62
CA GLN A 48 61.55 -3.10 24.19
C GLN A 48 61.80 -4.54 23.73
N SER A 49 61.13 -4.99 22.65
CA SER A 49 61.74 -5.85 21.62
C SER A 49 60.88 -5.88 20.35
N GLN A 50 61.49 -5.47 19.24
CA GLN A 50 60.92 -5.46 17.90
C GLN A 50 60.89 -6.89 17.36
N GLN A 51 59.74 -7.37 16.89
CA GLN A 51 59.66 -8.49 15.94
C GLN A 51 58.60 -8.21 14.87
N PRO A 52 58.85 -8.56 13.60
CA PRO A 52 57.92 -8.31 12.51
C PRO A 52 56.61 -9.08 12.74
N PRO A 53 55.44 -8.56 12.33
CA PRO A 53 54.17 -9.22 12.59
C PRO A 53 54.13 -10.52 11.79
N ARG A 54 54.37 -11.63 12.49
CA ARG A 54 54.17 -12.98 11.98
C ARG A 54 52.71 -13.08 11.52
N VAL A 55 52.53 -13.38 10.23
CA VAL A 55 51.24 -13.80 9.67
C VAL A 55 50.86 -15.08 10.40
N LYS A 56 50.06 -14.93 11.45
CA LYS A 56 49.47 -16.05 12.17
C LYS A 56 48.34 -16.57 11.30
N LEU A 57 48.64 -17.63 10.54
CA LEU A 57 47.64 -18.54 10.01
C LEU A 57 47.01 -19.27 11.20
N ASN A 58 46.08 -18.62 11.87
CA ASN A 58 45.22 -19.24 12.86
C ASN A 58 44.07 -19.91 12.11
N GLY A 59 44.21 -21.21 11.88
CA GLY A 59 43.06 -22.06 11.62
C GLY A 59 42.18 -22.19 12.86
N SER A 60 40.89 -22.30 12.61
CA SER A 60 39.84 -22.77 13.53
C SER A 60 39.53 -21.90 14.74
N THR A 61 38.74 -20.85 14.52
CA THR A 61 37.62 -20.53 15.42
C THR A 61 36.51 -19.94 14.55
N VAL A 62 35.29 -20.40 14.74
CA VAL A 62 34.09 -19.77 14.15
C VAL A 62 33.84 -18.47 14.91
N GLU A 63 34.78 -17.53 14.80
CA GLU A 63 34.64 -16.17 15.31
C GLU A 63 33.83 -15.40 14.27
N THR A 64 32.74 -14.77 14.71
CA THR A 64 31.98 -13.87 13.85
C THR A 64 32.92 -12.76 13.37
N PRO A 65 32.94 -12.44 12.05
CA PRO A 65 33.78 -11.36 11.53
C PRO A 65 33.58 -10.07 12.32
N SER A 66 34.68 -9.42 12.69
CA SER A 66 34.63 -8.08 13.28
C SER A 66 33.93 -7.13 12.32
N HIS A 67 33.16 -6.16 12.84
CA HIS A 67 32.45 -5.16 12.03
C HIS A 67 33.36 -4.48 11.00
N HIS A 68 34.61 -4.21 11.38
CA HIS A 68 35.60 -3.60 10.50
C HIS A 68 36.01 -4.49 9.32
N ASP A 69 36.12 -5.80 9.56
CA ASP A 69 36.48 -6.76 8.51
C ASP A 69 35.32 -6.96 7.53
N LEU A 70 34.10 -7.02 8.04
CA LEU A 70 32.89 -7.02 7.23
C LEU A 70 32.79 -5.76 6.36
N HIS A 71 33.05 -4.58 6.94
CA HIS A 71 33.06 -3.32 6.19
C HIS A 71 34.08 -3.37 5.05
N ARG A 72 35.30 -3.83 5.33
CA ARG A 72 36.36 -3.97 4.32
C ARG A 72 35.93 -4.92 3.20
N GLU A 73 35.35 -6.07 3.54
CA GLU A 73 34.86 -7.06 2.58
C GLU A 73 33.73 -6.50 1.69
N LEU A 74 32.76 -5.80 2.28
CA LEU A 74 31.67 -5.15 1.55
C LEU A 74 32.17 -4.11 0.54
N LEU A 75 33.15 -3.28 0.91
CA LEU A 75 33.76 -2.34 -0.04
C LEU A 75 34.50 -3.06 -1.16
N LEU A 76 35.26 -4.11 -0.84
CA LEU A 76 36.01 -4.87 -1.85
C LEU A 76 35.07 -5.62 -2.80
N SER A 77 33.99 -6.21 -2.29
CA SER A 77 32.98 -6.92 -3.09
C SER A 77 32.27 -5.97 -4.07
N THR A 78 31.91 -4.77 -3.60
CA THR A 78 31.33 -3.70 -4.45
C THR A 78 32.31 -3.27 -5.53
N LYS A 79 33.57 -2.99 -5.16
CA LYS A 79 34.62 -2.56 -6.12
C LYS A 79 34.95 -3.62 -7.15
N ARG A 80 34.82 -4.91 -6.81
CA ARG A 80 35.08 -6.05 -7.70
C ARG A 80 33.83 -6.50 -8.47
N GLY A 81 32.68 -5.85 -8.27
CA GLY A 81 31.42 -6.22 -8.94
C GLY A 81 30.86 -7.58 -8.51
N LEU A 82 31.26 -8.09 -7.33
CA LEU A 82 30.77 -9.37 -6.81
C LEU A 82 29.34 -9.25 -6.25
N LEU A 83 28.94 -8.04 -5.83
CA LEU A 83 27.54 -7.78 -5.50
C LEU A 83 26.78 -7.32 -6.75
N PRO A 84 25.51 -7.74 -6.91
CA PRO A 84 24.63 -7.16 -7.92
C PRO A 84 24.50 -5.65 -7.68
N GLY A 85 25.31 -4.85 -8.39
CA GLY A 85 25.21 -3.39 -8.35
C GLY A 85 23.95 -2.90 -9.07
N GLU A 86 23.44 -3.74 -9.97
CA GLU A 86 22.18 -3.49 -10.65
C GLU A 86 20.99 -3.93 -9.81
N LYS A 87 19.97 -3.07 -9.78
CA LYS A 87 18.68 -3.34 -9.13
C LYS A 87 17.64 -3.65 -10.21
N PRO A 88 17.60 -4.87 -10.77
CA PRO A 88 16.74 -5.20 -11.91
C PRO A 88 15.26 -4.98 -11.58
N GLU A 89 14.83 -5.33 -10.36
CA GLU A 89 13.46 -5.11 -9.91
C GLU A 89 13.10 -3.63 -9.84
N LEU A 90 14.01 -2.77 -9.36
CA LEU A 90 13.78 -1.33 -9.34
C LEU A 90 13.65 -0.76 -10.76
N LYS A 91 14.52 -1.19 -11.68
CA LYS A 91 14.43 -0.79 -13.10
C LYS A 91 13.08 -1.19 -13.70
N ARG A 92 12.65 -2.44 -13.47
CA ARG A 92 11.34 -2.95 -13.93
C ARG A 92 10.17 -2.17 -13.36
N VAL A 93 10.18 -1.87 -12.06
CA VAL A 93 9.11 -1.10 -11.41
C VAL A 93 9.05 0.34 -11.93
N LEU A 94 10.20 0.97 -12.19
CA LEU A 94 10.24 2.32 -12.77
C LEU A 94 9.75 2.34 -14.22
N GLU A 95 10.13 1.35 -15.03
CA GLU A 95 9.63 1.20 -16.40
C GLU A 95 8.12 0.95 -16.42
N GLN A 96 7.62 0.05 -15.57
CA GLN A 96 6.20 -0.20 -15.39
C GLN A 96 5.46 1.09 -15.02
N ARG A 97 5.95 1.84 -14.03
CA ARG A 97 5.38 3.13 -13.62
C ARG A 97 5.31 4.11 -14.79
N ARG A 98 6.36 4.20 -15.61
CA ARG A 98 6.40 5.07 -16.78
C ARG A 98 5.34 4.69 -17.81
N LEU A 99 5.17 3.40 -18.10
CA LEU A 99 4.17 2.92 -19.05
C LEU A 99 2.74 3.15 -18.54
N GLU A 100 2.50 2.91 -17.25
CA GLU A 100 1.20 3.16 -16.62
C GLU A 100 0.82 4.64 -16.70
N GLN A 101 1.76 5.55 -16.39
CA GLN A 101 1.54 6.99 -16.51
C GLN A 101 1.22 7.43 -17.95
N HIS A 102 1.94 6.90 -18.94
CA HIS A 102 1.65 7.19 -20.35
C HIS A 102 0.24 6.71 -20.73
N ARG A 103 -0.11 5.48 -20.36
CA ARG A 103 -1.43 4.91 -20.62
C ARG A 103 -2.54 5.73 -19.95
N GLU A 104 -2.33 6.17 -18.71
CA GLU A 104 -3.29 7.01 -17.98
C GLU A 104 -3.46 8.37 -18.66
N GLN A 105 -2.38 9.00 -19.11
CA GLN A 105 -2.44 10.24 -19.89
C GLN A 105 -3.20 10.05 -21.20
N GLU A 106 -2.95 8.96 -21.93
CA GLU A 106 -3.69 8.65 -23.16
C GLU A 106 -5.18 8.43 -22.90
N LEU A 107 -5.54 7.71 -21.82
CA LEU A 107 -6.94 7.50 -21.43
C LEU A 107 -7.61 8.80 -20.98
N ALA A 108 -6.90 9.67 -20.28
CA ALA A 108 -7.43 10.98 -19.86
C ALA A 108 -7.70 11.92 -21.04
N LEU A 109 -6.93 11.79 -22.12
CA LEU A 109 -7.13 12.53 -23.36
C LEU A 109 -8.19 11.90 -24.27
N ARG A 110 -8.58 10.65 -24.02
CA ARG A 110 -9.60 10.00 -24.84
C ARG A 110 -10.97 10.61 -24.56
N PRO A 111 -11.75 10.94 -25.62
CA PRO A 111 -13.13 11.31 -25.44
C PRO A 111 -13.91 10.13 -24.83
N PRO A 112 -15.02 10.40 -24.11
CA PRO A 112 -15.90 9.36 -23.60
C PRO A 112 -16.30 8.39 -24.71
N LEU A 113 -16.35 7.10 -24.39
CA LEU A 113 -16.70 6.07 -25.37
C LEU A 113 -18.14 6.28 -25.85
N GLU A 114 -18.45 5.98 -27.11
CA GLU A 114 -19.81 6.12 -27.66
C GLU A 114 -20.85 5.44 -26.76
N LEU A 115 -20.56 4.23 -26.26
CA LEU A 115 -21.41 3.52 -25.31
C LEU A 115 -21.62 4.29 -24.00
N GLU A 116 -20.57 4.92 -23.47
CA GLU A 116 -20.63 5.73 -22.25
C GLU A 116 -21.52 6.96 -22.46
N THR A 117 -21.41 7.61 -23.62
CA THR A 117 -22.29 8.73 -23.97
C THR A 117 -23.74 8.30 -24.13
N GLU A 118 -23.99 7.14 -24.74
CA GLU A 118 -25.33 6.60 -24.93
C GLU A 118 -25.97 6.22 -23.59
N LEU A 119 -25.19 5.63 -22.66
CA LEU A 119 -25.67 5.35 -21.31
C LEU A 119 -26.04 6.64 -20.56
N ARG A 120 -25.22 7.69 -20.65
CA ARG A 120 -25.56 9.00 -20.05
C ARG A 120 -26.86 9.56 -20.62
N LYS A 121 -27.04 9.52 -21.94
CA LYS A 121 -28.28 9.97 -22.60
C LYS A 121 -29.50 9.19 -22.10
N ARG A 122 -29.41 7.86 -22.03
CA ARG A 122 -30.51 7.04 -21.52
C ARG A 122 -30.84 7.33 -20.06
N GLN A 123 -29.83 7.53 -19.21
CA GLN A 123 -30.05 7.92 -17.83
C GLN A 123 -30.76 9.27 -17.73
N GLN A 124 -30.35 10.26 -18.54
CA GLN A 124 -31.03 11.56 -18.58
C GLN A 124 -32.50 11.42 -19.00
N ILE A 125 -32.79 10.65 -20.05
CA ILE A 125 -34.16 10.41 -20.51
C ILE A 125 -35.01 9.75 -19.42
N LEU A 126 -34.46 8.78 -18.70
CA LEU A 126 -35.16 8.12 -17.59
C LEU A 126 -35.49 9.10 -16.46
N LEU A 127 -34.57 9.99 -16.11
CA LEU A 127 -34.79 11.01 -15.07
C LEU A 127 -35.87 12.02 -15.49
N GLU A 128 -35.86 12.45 -16.75
CA GLU A 128 -36.92 13.33 -17.29
C GLU A 128 -38.28 12.62 -17.27
N TYR A 129 -38.32 11.34 -17.64
CA TYR A 129 -39.55 10.55 -17.60
C TYR A 129 -40.09 10.36 -16.18
N GLU A 130 -39.22 10.10 -15.21
CA GLU A 130 -39.60 9.99 -13.80
C GLU A 130 -40.19 11.31 -13.27
N GLN A 131 -39.57 12.46 -13.60
CA GLN A 131 -40.09 13.77 -13.23
C GLN A 131 -41.43 14.08 -13.91
N GLU A 132 -41.58 13.74 -15.19
CA GLU A 132 -42.83 13.90 -15.93
C GLU A 132 -43.96 13.05 -15.31
N GLU A 133 -43.68 11.81 -14.90
CA GLU A 133 -44.66 10.96 -14.22
C GLU A 133 -45.05 11.52 -12.85
N ILE A 134 -44.09 12.09 -12.10
CA ILE A 134 -44.40 12.80 -10.84
C ILE A 134 -45.31 13.99 -11.14
N ARG A 135 -44.96 14.85 -12.11
CA ARG A 135 -45.77 16.02 -12.47
C ARG A 135 -47.17 15.62 -12.91
N ARG A 136 -47.31 14.59 -13.75
CA ARG A 136 -48.62 14.05 -14.18
C ARG A 136 -49.46 13.53 -13.02
N ARG A 137 -48.81 12.95 -12.00
CA ARG A 137 -49.50 12.50 -10.79
C ARG A 137 -49.95 13.70 -9.96
N GLU A 138 -49.08 14.69 -9.77
CA GLU A 138 -49.38 15.92 -9.06
C GLU A 138 -50.53 16.68 -9.74
N GLU A 139 -50.49 16.88 -11.06
CA GLU A 139 -51.55 17.52 -11.85
C GLU A 139 -52.91 16.80 -11.70
N LYS A 140 -52.93 15.46 -11.62
CA LYS A 140 -54.16 14.70 -11.36
C LYS A 140 -54.67 14.87 -9.93
N GLU A 141 -53.78 15.10 -8.98
CA GLU A 141 -54.11 15.36 -7.58
C GLU A 141 -54.48 16.85 -7.37
N GLU A 142 -54.00 17.75 -8.23
CA GLU A 142 -54.25 19.19 -8.22
C GLU A 142 -55.71 19.46 -8.65
N GLY A 143 -56.54 19.79 -7.65
CA GLY A 143 -57.99 19.97 -7.82
C GLY A 143 -58.84 18.90 -7.13
N VAL A 144 -58.23 17.81 -6.65
CA VAL A 144 -58.91 16.84 -5.79
C VAL A 144 -58.80 17.29 -4.32
N PRO A 145 -59.92 17.50 -3.60
CA PRO A 145 -59.87 17.86 -2.19
C PRO A 145 -59.10 16.85 -1.34
N GLU A 146 -58.35 17.34 -0.36
CA GLU A 146 -57.46 16.53 0.47
C GLU A 146 -58.16 15.34 1.15
N PHE A 147 -59.38 15.55 1.67
CA PHE A 147 -60.13 14.48 2.34
C PHE A 147 -60.48 13.30 1.41
N VAL A 148 -60.64 13.57 0.10
CA VAL A 148 -60.85 12.52 -0.91
C VAL A 148 -59.54 11.78 -1.16
N ARG A 149 -58.43 12.52 -1.35
CA ARG A 149 -57.08 11.95 -1.52
C ARG A 149 -56.70 11.03 -0.35
N VAL A 150 -56.88 11.50 0.89
CA VAL A 150 -56.58 10.76 2.12
C VAL A 150 -57.44 9.50 2.23
N LYS A 151 -58.74 9.59 1.91
CA LYS A 151 -59.65 8.43 1.94
C LYS A 151 -59.22 7.34 0.95
N ASP A 152 -58.85 7.71 -0.27
CA ASP A 152 -58.40 6.73 -1.27
C ASP A 152 -57.05 6.12 -0.92
N ASN A 153 -56.13 6.88 -0.33
CA ASN A 153 -54.86 6.35 0.22
C ASN A 153 -55.10 5.34 1.36
N LEU A 154 -56.07 5.63 2.24
CA LEU A 154 -56.50 4.72 3.30
C LEU A 154 -57.16 3.45 2.74
N ARG A 155 -57.84 3.52 1.59
CA ARG A 155 -58.39 2.35 0.90
C ARG A 155 -57.28 1.49 0.32
N ARG A 156 -56.34 2.07 -0.43
CA ARG A 156 -55.24 1.33 -1.10
C ARG A 156 -54.38 0.51 -0.14
N THR A 157 -54.08 1.07 1.04
CA THR A 157 -53.26 0.41 2.07
C THR A 157 -54.00 -0.70 2.83
N LYS A 158 -55.33 -0.63 2.93
CA LYS A 158 -56.15 -1.68 3.57
C LYS A 158 -56.31 -2.94 2.72
N VAL A 159 -56.28 -2.82 1.39
CA VAL A 159 -56.42 -3.97 0.47
C VAL A 159 -55.13 -4.77 0.30
N SER A 160 -53.97 -4.20 0.61
CA SER A 160 -52.66 -4.90 0.53
C SER A 160 -52.32 -5.72 1.78
N GLY A 161 -53.24 -5.82 2.75
CA GLY A 161 -53.05 -6.52 4.03
C GLY A 161 -53.83 -7.83 4.17
N GLN A 162 -54.33 -8.41 3.07
CA GLN A 162 -54.99 -9.73 3.04
C GLN A 162 -54.24 -10.69 2.13
#